data_AF-A0A329ZBA5-F1
#
_entry.id   AF-A0A329ZBA5-F1
#
_cell.length_a   1.000
_cell.length_b   1.000
_cell.length_c   1.000
_cell.angle_alpha   90.00
_cell.angle_beta   90.00
_cell.angle_gamma   90.00
#
_symmetry.space_group_name_H-M   'P 1'
#
loop_
_entity.id
_entity.type
_entity.pdbx_description
1 polymer ?
#
loop_
_entity_poly.entity_id
_entity_poly.type
_entity_poly.pdbx_seq_one_letter_code
_entity_poly.pdbx_strand_id
1 'polypeptide(L)'
;MIGIIFFNQNKMTNEASMSLNSVIEQEVAQKIKLATDSVAYFLGELVGGLDEKSQIAIIAKAIEKFRFENDKSGYFFVYKDHVPVAHPTRKDLIGKSLYDAKDPNGVYYVRELFESTKKQDENGGGGIH
;
A
#
# COMPACT_ATOMS: atom_id res chain seq x y z
N MET A 1 -15.70 -7.65 47.09
CA MET A 1 -15.15 -6.34 46.65
C MET A 1 -13.86 -6.50 45.86
N ILE A 2 -12.87 -7.26 46.36
CA ILE A 2 -11.57 -7.51 45.67
C ILE A 2 -11.74 -8.12 44.26
N GLY A 3 -12.63 -9.09 44.07
CA GLY A 3 -12.85 -9.72 42.75
C GLY A 3 -13.40 -8.77 41.68
N ILE A 4 -14.24 -7.79 42.04
CA ILE A 4 -14.76 -6.77 41.11
C ILE A 4 -13.64 -5.80 40.71
N ILE A 5 -12.77 -5.44 41.67
CA ILE A 5 -11.62 -4.57 41.42
C ILE A 5 -10.60 -5.26 40.49
N PHE A 6 -10.33 -6.57 40.68
CA PHE A 6 -9.48 -7.34 39.78
C PHE A 6 -10.09 -7.53 38.38
N PHE A 7 -11.39 -7.83 38.29
CA PHE A 7 -12.08 -7.95 37.00
C PHE A 7 -12.06 -6.64 36.21
N ASN A 8 -12.31 -5.51 36.88
CA ASN A 8 -12.25 -4.20 36.26
C ASN A 8 -10.81 -3.83 35.84
N GLN A 9 -9.78 -4.17 36.62
CA GLN A 9 -8.39 -3.96 36.22
C GLN A 9 -7.99 -4.78 34.99
N ASN A 10 -8.38 -6.06 34.93
CA ASN A 10 -8.11 -6.91 33.76
C ASN A 10 -8.85 -6.41 32.51
N LYS A 11 -10.08 -5.91 32.67
CA LYS A 11 -10.84 -5.29 31.58
C LYS A 11 -10.16 -4.00 31.08
N MET A 12 -9.77 -3.10 31.98
CA MET A 12 -9.10 -1.84 31.62
C MET A 12 -7.75 -2.06 30.95
N THR A 13 -6.95 -3.02 31.43
CA THR A 13 -5.66 -3.37 30.80
C THR A 13 -5.86 -3.92 29.39
N ASN A 14 -6.85 -4.80 29.19
CA ASN A 14 -7.18 -5.31 27.86
C ASN A 14 -7.68 -4.21 26.91
N GLU A 15 -8.56 -3.32 27.37
CA GLU A 15 -9.04 -2.18 26.56
C GLU A 15 -7.90 -1.22 26.21
N ALA A 16 -7.01 -0.93 27.16
CA ALA A 16 -5.82 -0.12 26.91
C ALA A 16 -4.88 -0.78 25.90
N SER A 17 -4.65 -2.09 25.99
CA SER A 17 -3.84 -2.84 25.01
C SER A 17 -4.49 -2.87 23.61
N MET A 18 -5.80 -3.05 23.52
CA MET A 18 -6.52 -3.01 22.23
C MET A 18 -6.45 -1.62 21.59
N SER A 19 -6.66 -0.57 22.40
CA SER A 19 -6.53 0.82 21.94
C SER A 19 -5.09 1.15 21.52
N LEU A 20 -4.10 0.69 22.27
CA LEU A 20 -2.70 0.89 21.90
C LEU A 20 -2.36 0.20 20.58
N ASN A 21 -2.80 -1.04 20.39
CA ASN A 21 -2.58 -1.76 19.14
C ASN A 21 -3.25 -1.04 17.96
N SER A 22 -4.48 -0.55 18.13
CA SER A 22 -5.17 0.18 17.05
C SER A 22 -4.50 1.51 16.73
N VAL A 23 -3.99 2.24 17.73
CA VAL A 23 -3.20 3.46 17.51
C VAL A 23 -1.90 3.15 16.76
N ILE A 24 -1.19 2.08 17.13
CA ILE A 24 0.03 1.65 16.42
C ILE A 24 -0.29 1.26 14.98
N GLU A 25 -1.34 0.47 14.75
CA GLU A 25 -1.80 0.09 13.41
C GLU A 25 -2.13 1.31 12.55
N GLN A 26 -2.85 2.30 13.12
CA GLN A 26 -3.16 3.55 12.44
C GLN A 26 -1.91 4.37 12.11
N GLU A 27 -0.97 4.49 13.04
CA GLU A 27 0.28 5.22 12.81
C GLU A 27 1.13 4.56 11.71
N VAL A 28 1.24 3.23 11.73
CA VAL A 28 1.93 2.47 10.68
C VAL A 28 1.26 2.66 9.33
N ALA A 29 -0.08 2.56 9.28
CA ALA A 29 -0.83 2.79 8.05
C ALA A 29 -0.64 4.21 7.49
N GLN A 30 -0.65 5.23 8.35
CA GLN A 30 -0.40 6.62 7.94
C GLN A 30 1.00 6.83 7.40
N LYS A 31 2.03 6.21 8.00
CA LYS A 31 3.41 6.30 7.51
C LYS A 31 3.58 5.63 6.15
N ILE A 32 2.99 4.45 5.96
CA ILE A 32 3.00 3.75 4.66
C ILE A 32 2.30 4.59 3.59
N LYS A 33 1.14 5.18 3.93
CA LYS A 33 0.41 6.08 3.04
C LYS A 33 1.26 7.29 2.65
N LEU A 34 1.82 8.00 3.63
CA LEU A 34 2.67 9.17 3.38
C LEU A 34 3.86 8.84 2.47
N ALA A 35 4.54 7.71 2.73
CA ALA A 35 5.66 7.28 1.91
C ALA A 35 5.22 6.97 0.46
N THR A 36 4.10 6.27 0.29
CA THR A 36 3.54 5.93 -1.03
C THR A 36 3.12 7.19 -1.80
N ASP A 37 2.34 8.06 -1.17
CA ASP A 37 1.87 9.32 -1.77
C ASP A 37 3.03 10.23 -2.15
N SER A 38 4.06 10.34 -1.30
CA SER A 38 5.24 11.16 -1.59
C SER A 38 5.99 10.64 -2.81
N VAL A 39 6.19 9.32 -2.91
CA VAL A 39 6.86 8.71 -4.07
C VAL A 39 6.03 8.90 -5.34
N ALA A 40 4.72 8.66 -5.27
CA ALA A 40 3.81 8.90 -6.39
C ALA A 40 3.87 10.36 -6.87
N TYR A 41 3.76 11.32 -5.94
CA TYR A 41 3.83 12.74 -6.25
C TYR A 41 5.14 13.12 -6.94
N PHE A 42 6.30 12.78 -6.36
CA PHE A 42 7.59 13.15 -6.94
C PHE A 42 7.87 12.49 -8.29
N LEU A 43 7.46 11.23 -8.46
CA LEU A 43 7.61 10.53 -9.73
C LEU A 43 6.66 11.11 -10.78
N GLY A 44 5.42 11.43 -10.43
CA GLY A 44 4.46 12.10 -11.29
C GLY A 44 4.96 13.44 -11.81
N GLU A 45 5.48 14.29 -10.91
CA GLU A 45 6.10 15.57 -11.28
C GLU A 45 7.32 15.39 -12.19
N LEU A 46 8.16 14.39 -11.93
CA LEU A 46 9.37 14.12 -12.71
C LEU A 46 9.06 13.70 -14.16
N VAL A 47 7.97 12.97 -14.36
CA VAL A 47 7.61 12.40 -15.68
C VAL A 47 6.49 13.17 -16.39
N GLY A 48 6.02 14.27 -15.78
CA GLY A 48 5.00 15.15 -16.34
C GLY A 48 5.37 15.64 -17.75
N GLY A 49 4.39 15.59 -18.66
CA GLY A 49 4.57 16.04 -20.06
C GLY A 49 5.32 15.06 -20.97
N LEU A 50 5.80 13.93 -20.46
CA LEU A 50 6.37 12.85 -21.28
C LEU A 50 5.28 11.92 -21.83
N ASP A 51 5.59 11.19 -22.90
CA ASP A 51 4.74 10.10 -23.36
C ASP A 51 4.72 8.94 -22.37
N GLU A 52 3.61 8.21 -22.32
CA GLU A 52 3.37 7.15 -21.33
C GLU A 52 4.49 6.11 -21.26
N LYS A 53 5.06 5.73 -22.42
CA LYS A 53 6.13 4.73 -22.46
C LYS A 53 7.40 5.26 -21.77
N SER A 54 7.74 6.53 -22.00
CA SER A 54 8.84 7.21 -21.32
C SER A 54 8.58 7.35 -19.82
N GLN A 55 7.35 7.69 -19.42
CA GLN A 55 6.95 7.77 -18.01
C GLN A 55 7.19 6.43 -17.29
N ILE A 56 6.63 5.34 -17.83
CA ILE A 56 6.77 4.00 -17.27
C ILE A 56 8.24 3.58 -17.20
N ALA A 57 9.04 3.86 -18.22
CA ALA A 57 10.45 3.49 -18.24
C ALA A 57 11.26 4.20 -17.13
N ILE A 58 10.99 5.49 -16.89
CA ILE A 58 11.65 6.27 -15.85
C ILE A 58 11.22 5.78 -14.45
N ILE A 59 9.91 5.60 -14.24
CA ILE A 59 9.36 5.11 -12.98
C ILE A 59 9.91 3.71 -12.65
N ALA A 60 9.88 2.80 -13.63
CA ALA A 60 10.42 1.45 -13.46
C ALA A 60 11.89 1.47 -13.06
N LYS A 61 12.69 2.33 -13.70
CA LYS A 61 14.11 2.51 -13.36
C LYS A 61 14.30 3.06 -11.95
N ALA A 62 13.47 4.00 -11.52
CA ALA A 62 13.56 4.63 -10.20
C ALA A 62 13.31 3.62 -9.06
N ILE A 63 12.29 2.77 -9.20
CA ILE A 63 11.90 1.82 -8.14
C ILE A 63 12.68 0.51 -8.18
N GLU A 64 13.39 0.21 -9.28
CA GLU A 64 14.00 -1.11 -9.54
C GLU A 64 14.85 -1.64 -8.40
N LYS A 65 15.70 -0.77 -7.84
CA LYS A 65 16.70 -1.14 -6.82
C LYS A 65 16.27 -0.83 -5.40
N PHE A 66 15.18 -0.08 -5.22
CA PHE A 66 14.72 0.31 -3.91
C PHE A 66 14.23 -0.91 -3.13
N ARG A 67 14.72 -1.09 -1.90
CA ARG A 67 14.26 -2.11 -0.97
C ARG A 67 14.15 -1.52 0.43
N PHE A 68 13.11 -1.90 1.16
CA PHE A 68 12.94 -1.59 2.58
C PHE A 68 12.80 -2.90 3.38
N GLU A 69 12.68 -2.78 4.70
CA GLU A 69 12.86 -3.85 5.69
C GLU A 69 14.30 -4.39 5.77
N ASN A 70 14.63 -4.97 6.93
CA ASN A 70 15.95 -5.55 7.19
C ASN A 70 16.28 -6.71 6.24
N ASP A 71 15.26 -7.47 5.82
CA ASP A 71 15.39 -8.62 4.92
C ASP A 71 15.29 -8.25 3.43
N LYS A 72 15.10 -6.97 3.11
CA LYS A 72 14.91 -6.45 1.74
C LYS A 72 13.67 -7.02 1.03
N SER A 73 12.67 -7.49 1.78
CA SER A 73 11.42 -8.01 1.22
C SER A 73 10.49 -6.91 0.70
N GLY A 74 10.60 -5.69 1.25
CA GLY A 74 9.78 -4.55 0.87
C GLY A 74 10.24 -3.89 -0.45
N TYR A 75 9.30 -3.59 -1.34
CA TYR A 75 9.53 -2.87 -2.60
C TYR A 75 8.28 -2.12 -3.07
N PHE A 76 8.47 -1.15 -3.97
CA PHE A 76 7.37 -0.51 -4.69
C PHE A 76 7.09 -1.23 -6.02
N PHE A 77 5.84 -1.15 -6.48
CA PHE A 77 5.38 -1.65 -7.78
C PHE A 77 4.34 -0.69 -8.35
N VAL A 78 4.11 -0.74 -9.65
CA VAL A 78 3.19 0.16 -10.34
C VAL A 78 2.27 -0.63 -11.26
N TYR A 79 0.99 -0.31 -11.17
CA TYR A 79 -0.07 -0.86 -12.01
C TYR A 79 -0.67 0.24 -12.87
N LYS A 80 -1.04 -0.13 -14.09
CA LYS A 80 -2.02 0.59 -14.89
C LYS A 80 -3.28 -0.25 -14.90
N ASP A 81 -4.34 0.26 -14.27
CA ASP A 81 -5.55 -0.50 -13.96
C ASP A 81 -5.19 -1.84 -13.28
N HIS A 82 -5.39 -2.96 -13.98
CA HIS A 82 -5.15 -4.31 -13.46
C HIS A 82 -3.88 -4.94 -14.04
N VAL A 83 -3.05 -4.16 -14.73
CA VAL A 83 -1.85 -4.62 -15.43
C VAL A 83 -0.61 -4.05 -14.74
N PRO A 84 0.30 -4.89 -14.21
CA PRO A 84 1.58 -4.42 -13.71
C PRO A 84 2.41 -3.81 -14.85
N VAL A 85 2.89 -2.59 -14.65
CA VAL A 85 3.77 -1.88 -15.61
C VAL A 85 5.19 -1.74 -15.09
N ALA A 86 5.38 -1.79 -13.77
CA ALA A 86 6.70 -1.87 -13.14
C ALA A 86 6.67 -2.76 -11.91
N HIS A 87 7.54 -3.77 -11.88
CA HIS A 87 7.67 -4.68 -10.74
C HIS A 87 9.13 -5.12 -10.56
N PRO A 88 9.78 -4.84 -9.42
CA PRO A 88 11.19 -5.19 -9.22
C PRO A 88 11.48 -6.69 -9.12
N THR A 89 10.57 -7.46 -8.49
CA THR A 89 10.76 -8.90 -8.23
C THR A 89 10.00 -9.83 -9.19
N ARG A 90 8.85 -9.41 -9.73
CA ARG A 90 7.98 -10.21 -10.60
C ARG A 90 7.89 -9.66 -12.02
N LYS A 91 9.03 -9.68 -12.72
CA LYS A 91 9.13 -9.25 -14.13
C LYS A 91 8.22 -10.06 -15.07
N ASP A 92 7.94 -11.30 -14.70
CA ASP A 92 7.08 -12.23 -15.43
C ASP A 92 5.61 -11.80 -15.51
N LEU A 93 5.18 -10.88 -14.64
CA LEU A 93 3.82 -10.36 -14.59
C LEU A 93 3.61 -9.10 -15.44
N ILE A 94 4.68 -8.42 -15.86
CA ILE A 94 4.58 -7.15 -16.56
C ILE A 94 3.81 -7.32 -17.87
N GLY A 95 2.83 -6.44 -18.11
CA GLY A 95 2.00 -6.45 -19.32
C GLY A 95 0.88 -7.51 -19.35
N LYS A 96 0.76 -8.35 -18.31
CA LYS A 96 -0.33 -9.32 -18.19
C LYS A 96 -1.42 -8.75 -17.28
N SER A 97 -2.67 -8.80 -17.73
CA SER A 97 -3.80 -8.46 -16.86
C SER A 97 -3.91 -9.46 -15.72
N LEU A 98 -3.96 -8.93 -14.50
CA LEU A 98 -4.18 -9.68 -13.27
C LEU A 98 -5.60 -9.48 -12.73
N TYR A 99 -6.52 -9.03 -13.58
CA TYR A 99 -7.93 -8.83 -13.21
C TYR A 99 -8.52 -10.09 -12.58
N ASP A 100 -8.32 -11.27 -13.15
CA ASP A 100 -8.83 -12.54 -12.62
C ASP A 100 -7.87 -13.26 -11.66
N ALA A 101 -6.71 -12.66 -11.34
CA ALA A 101 -5.74 -13.27 -10.45
C ALA A 101 -6.27 -13.34 -9.02
N LYS A 102 -6.14 -14.53 -8.42
CA LYS A 102 -6.54 -14.80 -7.04
C LYS A 102 -5.35 -15.13 -6.16
N ASP A 103 -5.42 -14.73 -4.91
CA ASP A 103 -4.54 -15.24 -3.87
C ASP A 103 -4.95 -16.69 -3.46
N PRO A 104 -4.18 -17.37 -2.60
CA PRO A 104 -4.53 -18.72 -2.11
C PRO A 104 -5.88 -18.81 -1.39
N ASN A 105 -6.42 -17.69 -0.90
CA ASN A 105 -7.72 -17.62 -0.23
C ASN A 105 -8.87 -17.33 -1.21
N GLY A 106 -8.58 -17.17 -2.51
CA GLY A 106 -9.56 -16.89 -3.55
C GLY A 106 -9.88 -15.41 -3.76
N VAL A 107 -9.12 -14.51 -3.11
CA VAL A 107 -9.32 -13.05 -3.15
C VAL A 107 -8.74 -12.48 -4.44
N TYR A 108 -9.54 -11.65 -5.13
CA TYR A 108 -9.09 -10.92 -6.33
C TYR A 108 -8.25 -9.70 -5.95
N TYR A 109 -7.02 -9.94 -5.48
CA TYR A 109 -6.19 -8.93 -4.81
C TYR A 109 -5.91 -7.68 -5.66
N VAL A 110 -5.75 -7.80 -6.99
CA VAL A 110 -5.55 -6.63 -7.87
C VAL A 110 -6.83 -5.82 -8.06
N ARG A 111 -8.00 -6.48 -8.09
CA ARG A 111 -9.29 -5.77 -8.13
C ARG A 111 -9.52 -5.00 -6.83
N GLU A 112 -9.31 -5.66 -5.70
CA GLU A 112 -9.49 -5.01 -4.40
C GLU A 112 -8.54 -3.83 -4.22
N LEU A 113 -7.29 -3.96 -4.67
CA LEU A 113 -6.34 -2.86 -4.71
C LEU A 113 -6.88 -1.69 -5.55
N PHE A 114 -7.30 -1.95 -6.79
CA PHE A 114 -7.84 -0.91 -7.68
C PHE A 114 -9.13 -0.26 -7.16
N GLU A 115 -10.01 -1.02 -6.51
CA GLU A 115 -11.21 -0.44 -5.89
C GLU A 115 -10.88 0.34 -4.61
N SER A 116 -9.81 0.00 -3.90
CA SER A 116 -9.36 0.76 -2.72
C SER A 116 -8.81 2.13 -3.07
N THR A 117 -8.19 2.28 -4.24
CA THR A 117 -7.66 3.57 -4.71
C THR A 117 -8.81 4.51 -5.09
N LYS A 118 -9.81 4.02 -5.82
CA LYS A 118 -11.00 4.82 -6.18
C LYS A 118 -11.68 5.41 -4.95
N LYS A 119 -11.91 4.58 -3.92
CA LYS A 119 -12.56 5.00 -2.67
C LYS A 119 -11.80 6.09 -1.92
N GLN A 120 -10.48 6.17 -2.10
CA GLN A 120 -9.67 7.23 -1.49
C GLN A 120 -9.87 8.57 -2.20
N ASP A 121 -10.05 8.58 -3.52
CA ASP A 121 -10.30 9.81 -4.30
C ASP A 121 -11.65 10.45 -3.95
N GLU A 122 -12.66 9.65 -3.61
CA GLU A 122 -14.01 10.13 -3.23
C GLU A 122 -14.04 10.84 -1.87
N ASN A 123 -13.06 10.58 -1.00
CA ASN A 123 -13.00 11.09 0.38
C ASN A 123 -12.06 12.30 0.56
N GLY A 124 -11.70 13.01 -0.51
CA GLY A 124 -11.10 14.35 -0.43
C GLY A 124 -9.60 14.42 -0.16
N GLY A 125 -8.84 13.38 -0.49
CA GLY A 125 -7.39 13.48 -0.64
C GLY A 125 -7.04 13.29 -2.10
N GLY A 126 -6.80 14.38 -2.84
CA GLY A 126 -6.47 14.33 -4.26
C GLY A 126 -5.33 13.37 -4.56
N GLY A 127 -5.67 12.18 -5.04
CA GLY A 127 -4.74 11.19 -5.54
C GLY A 127 -4.25 11.63 -6.91
N ILE A 128 -2.97 11.98 -6.99
CA ILE A 128 -2.21 11.71 -8.20
C ILE A 128 -1.51 10.37 -7.96
N HIS A 129 -1.94 9.37 -8.71
CA HIS A 129 -1.33 8.04 -8.78
C HIS A 129 -0.02 8.07 -9.56
#